data_AF-A0A2W6ALE6-F1
#
_entry.id   AF-A0A2W6ALE6-F1
#
_cell.length_a   1.000
_cell.length_b   1.000
_cell.length_c   1.000
_cell.angle_alpha   90.00
_cell.angle_beta   90.00
_cell.angle_gamma   90.00
#
_symmetry.space_group_name_H-M   'P 1'
#
loop_
_entity.id
_entity.type
_entity.pdbx_description
1 polymer ?
#
loop_
_entity_poly.entity_id
_entity_poly.type
_entity_poly.pdbx_seq_one_letter_code
_entity_poly.pdbx_strand_id
1 'polypeptide(L)'
;VSPIVGGKALKGPAAEMLSSLGHEPSALGVARLYAGLVQGMVIDNADAALQPNIVALGMRVLVTQTVMGGAKDRVRLAQEVLRFAFE
;
A
#
# COMPACT_ATOMS: atom_id res chain seq x y z
N VAL A 1 2.74 4.00 -1.28
CA VAL A 1 1.30 3.71 -1.39
C VAL A 1 1.13 2.44 -2.20
N SER A 2 0.50 1.41 -1.64
CA SER A 2 0.31 0.13 -2.32
C SER A 2 -0.62 0.29 -3.54
N PRO A 3 -0.28 -0.30 -4.72
CA PRO A 3 -1.21 -0.39 -5.84
C PRO A 3 -2.20 -1.56 -5.72
N ILE A 4 -2.02 -2.41 -4.70
CA ILE A 4 -2.84 -3.59 -4.43
C ILE A 4 -3.74 -3.33 -3.22
N VAL A 5 -5.01 -3.68 -3.38
CA VAL A 5 -6.07 -3.58 -2.37
C VAL A 5 -6.81 -4.92 -2.30
N GLY A 6 -6.80 -5.59 -1.14
CA GLY A 6 -7.55 -6.85 -0.93
C GLY A 6 -7.16 -7.96 -1.92
N GLY A 7 -5.87 -8.03 -2.26
CA GLY A 7 -5.34 -9.01 -3.21
C GLY A 7 -5.52 -8.66 -4.70
N LYS A 8 -6.03 -7.47 -5.02
CA LYS A 8 -6.33 -7.06 -6.41
C LYS A 8 -5.70 -5.70 -6.73
N ALA A 9 -5.27 -5.52 -7.98
CA ALA A 9 -4.94 -4.20 -8.49
C ALA A 9 -6.22 -3.43 -8.81
N LEU A 10 -6.32 -2.15 -8.40
CA LEU A 10 -7.48 -1.32 -8.74
C LEU A 10 -7.59 -1.03 -10.24
N LYS A 11 -6.43 -0.80 -10.88
CA LYS A 11 -6.29 -0.58 -12.33
C LYS A 11 -4.97 -1.16 -12.81
N GLY A 12 -4.98 -1.70 -14.02
CA GLY A 12 -3.79 -2.23 -14.69
C GLY A 12 -3.33 -3.60 -14.15
N PRO A 13 -2.27 -4.16 -14.73
CA PRO A 13 -1.89 -5.57 -14.54
C PRO A 13 -1.01 -5.81 -13.30
N ALA A 14 -0.94 -4.88 -12.34
CA ALA A 14 0.06 -4.96 -11.26
C ALA A 14 -0.04 -6.26 -10.43
N ALA A 15 -1.25 -6.74 -10.13
CA ALA A 15 -1.43 -8.01 -9.41
C ALA A 15 -0.99 -9.23 -10.26
N GLU A 16 -1.28 -9.21 -11.56
CA GLU A 16 -0.87 -10.26 -12.51
C GLU A 16 0.65 -10.28 -12.67
N MET A 17 1.28 -9.10 -12.77
CA MET A 17 2.73 -8.95 -12.85
C MET A 17 3.43 -9.45 -11.58
N LEU A 18 2.91 -9.11 -10.39
CA LEU A 18 3.46 -9.65 -9.14
C LEU A 18 3.39 -11.17 -9.14
N SER A 19 2.23 -11.73 -9.48
CA SER A 19 2.03 -13.18 -9.51
C SER A 19 2.94 -13.87 -10.53
N SER A 20 3.08 -13.32 -11.74
CA SER A 20 3.92 -13.90 -12.80
C SER A 20 5.41 -13.85 -12.48
N LEU A 21 5.84 -12.89 -11.65
CA LEU A 21 7.20 -12.77 -11.14
C LEU A 21 7.43 -13.57 -9.84
N GLY A 22 6.44 -14.33 -9.36
CA GLY A 22 6.55 -15.17 -8.17
C GLY A 22 6.38 -14.42 -6.84
N HIS A 23 5.77 -13.24 -6.87
CA HIS A 23 5.46 -12.44 -5.69
C HIS A 23 3.99 -12.60 -5.28
N GLU A 24 3.73 -12.47 -3.98
CA GLU A 24 2.38 -12.39 -3.44
C GLU A 24 1.69 -11.11 -3.95
N PRO A 25 0.53 -11.17 -4.63
CA PRO A 25 -0.19 -9.99 -5.09
C PRO A 25 -0.96 -9.36 -3.94
N SER A 26 -0.25 -8.85 -2.93
CA SER A 26 -0.81 -8.18 -1.74
C SER A 26 -0.02 -6.93 -1.38
N ALA A 27 -0.58 -6.07 -0.53
CA ALA A 27 0.15 -4.91 -0.01
C ALA A 27 1.42 -5.32 0.76
N LEU A 28 1.39 -6.47 1.43
CA LEU A 28 2.56 -7.06 2.09
C LEU A 28 3.59 -7.55 1.07
N GLY A 29 3.17 -8.22 -0.01
CA GLY A 29 4.06 -8.64 -1.08
C GLY A 29 4.79 -7.45 -1.70
N VAL A 30 4.08 -6.36 -1.96
CA VAL A 30 4.69 -5.10 -2.42
C VAL A 30 5.65 -4.54 -1.37
N ALA A 31 5.28 -4.53 -0.08
CA ALA A 31 6.16 -4.06 0.98
C ALA A 31 7.49 -4.84 1.05
N ARG A 32 7.48 -6.16 0.83
CA ARG A 32 8.72 -6.96 0.78
C ARG A 32 9.67 -6.50 -0.32
N LEU A 33 9.14 -6.08 -1.48
CA LEU A 33 9.95 -5.59 -2.59
C LEU A 33 10.63 -4.24 -2.28
N TYR A 34 10.02 -3.43 -1.41
CA TYR A 34 10.54 -2.13 -1.01
C TYR A 34 11.24 -2.13 0.35
N ALA A 35 11.37 -3.30 1.01
CA ALA A 35 12.04 -3.42 2.30
C ALA A 35 13.49 -2.91 2.22
N GLY A 36 13.87 -2.04 3.16
CA GLY A 36 15.19 -1.39 3.17
C GLY A 36 15.33 -0.21 2.20
N LEU A 37 14.35 0.05 1.32
CA LEU A 37 14.36 1.18 0.40
C LEU A 37 13.46 2.34 0.85
N VAL A 38 12.30 2.02 1.43
CA VAL A 38 11.32 3.02 1.88
C VAL A 38 11.13 2.95 3.39
N GLN A 39 10.87 4.10 4.02
CA GLN A 39 10.62 4.19 5.47
C GLN A 39 9.15 3.93 5.83
N GLY A 40 8.24 4.07 4.87
CA GLY A 40 6.80 4.03 5.11
C GLY A 40 6.02 3.39 3.98
N MET A 41 4.98 2.66 4.36
CA MET A 41 4.02 2.05 3.44
C MET A 41 2.61 2.56 3.76
N VAL A 42 1.80 2.75 2.71
CA VAL A 42 0.41 3.19 2.84
C VAL A 42 -0.47 2.13 2.21
N ILE A 43 -1.40 1.57 2.97
CA ILE A 43 -2.26 0.44 2.57
C ILE A 43 -3.73 0.78 2.78
N ASP A 44 -4.60 0.07 2.06
CA ASP A 44 -6.04 0.27 2.19
C ASP A 44 -6.60 -0.27 3.51
N ASN A 45 -7.74 0.27 3.95
CA ASN A 45 -8.50 -0.29 5.08
C ASN A 45 -8.82 -1.78 4.90
N ALA A 46 -9.05 -2.24 3.66
CA ALA A 46 -9.27 -3.66 3.36
C ALA A 46 -8.07 -4.55 3.74
N ASP A 47 -6.86 -3.98 3.81
CA ASP A 47 -5.61 -4.69 4.09
C ASP A 47 -5.09 -4.40 5.51
N ALA A 48 -5.89 -3.78 6.39
CA ALA A 48 -5.48 -3.38 7.74
C ALA A 48 -4.82 -4.53 8.54
N ALA A 49 -5.30 -5.76 8.36
CA ALA A 49 -4.75 -6.95 9.01
C ALA A 49 -3.29 -7.27 8.61
N LEU A 50 -2.79 -6.73 7.49
CA LEU A 50 -1.41 -6.89 7.04
C LEU A 50 -0.44 -5.94 7.74
N GLN A 51 -0.92 -4.91 8.43
CA GLN A 51 -0.10 -3.89 9.07
C GLN A 51 1.00 -4.47 9.99
N PRO A 52 0.72 -5.41 10.92
CA PRO A 52 1.76 -5.95 11.81
C PRO A 52 2.91 -6.61 11.05
N ASN A 53 2.59 -7.32 9.96
CA ASN A 53 3.59 -7.99 9.13
C ASN A 53 4.45 -7.00 8.35
N ILE A 54 3.88 -5.87 7.90
CA ILE A 54 4.63 -4.81 7.22
C ILE A 54 5.50 -4.05 8.22
N VAL A 55 5.02 -3.80 9.43
CA VAL A 55 5.83 -3.20 10.51
C VAL A 55 7.03 -4.08 10.86
N ALA A 56 6.84 -5.41 10.87
CA ALA A 56 7.93 -6.36 11.08
C ALA A 56 9.02 -6.32 9.98
N LEU A 57 8.75 -5.71 8.82
CA LEU A 57 9.76 -5.43 7.77
C LEU A 57 10.57 -4.15 8.05
N GLY A 58 10.32 -3.46 9.17
CA GLY A 58 11.01 -2.22 9.54
C GLY A 58 10.38 -0.94 8.94
N MET A 59 9.15 -1.02 8.44
CA MET A 59 8.44 0.14 7.87
C MET A 59 7.43 0.72 8.85
N ARG A 60 7.23 2.05 8.77
CA ARG A 60 5.99 2.67 9.28
C ARG A 60 4.82 2.32 8.37
N VAL A 61 3.61 2.23 8.91
CA VAL A 61 2.42 1.90 8.11
C VAL A 61 1.29 2.89 8.40
N LEU A 62 0.76 3.49 7.34
CA LEU A 62 -0.51 4.21 7.35
C LEU A 62 -1.58 3.32 6.74
N VAL A 63 -2.61 3.00 7.52
CA VAL A 63 -3.84 2.37 7.03
C VAL A 63 -4.87 3.46 6.78
N THR A 64 -5.37 3.57 5.55
CA THR A 64 -6.39 4.56 5.18
C THR A 64 -7.18 4.11 3.96
N GLN A 65 -8.22 4.86 3.55
CA GLN A 65 -8.89 4.64 2.27
C GLN A 65 -7.98 5.10 1.12
N THR A 66 -7.49 4.15 0.31
CA THR A 66 -6.63 4.41 -0.84
C THR A 66 -7.37 4.36 -2.18
N VAL A 67 -8.55 3.73 -2.22
CA VAL A 67 -9.44 3.77 -3.39
C VAL A 67 -10.01 5.18 -3.55
N MET A 68 -9.80 5.78 -4.73
CA MET A 68 -10.22 7.16 -5.02
C MET A 68 -11.36 7.16 -6.02
N GLY A 69 -12.56 7.61 -5.60
CA GLY A 69 -13.72 7.78 -6.46
C GLY A 69 -13.78 9.14 -7.17
N GLY A 70 -13.03 10.13 -6.69
CA GLY A 70 -13.03 11.48 -7.27
C GLY A 70 -11.90 12.39 -6.80
N ALA A 71 -12.00 13.68 -7.16
CA ALA A 71 -10.99 14.69 -6.81
C ALA A 71 -10.86 14.89 -5.29
N LYS A 72 -11.98 14.84 -4.55
CA LYS A 72 -11.99 14.96 -3.09
C LYS A 72 -11.15 13.86 -2.43
N ASP A 73 -11.33 12.61 -2.86
CA ASP A 73 -10.59 11.48 -2.33
C ASP A 73 -9.09 11.56 -2.64
N ARG A 74 -8.73 12.04 -3.85
CA ARG A 74 -7.33 12.28 -4.22
C ARG A 74 -6.66 13.30 -3.31
N VAL A 75 -7.34 14.42 -3.04
CA VAL A 75 -6.81 15.48 -2.16
C VAL A 75 -6.69 14.97 -0.73
N ARG A 76 -7.71 14.28 -0.21
CA ARG A 76 -7.67 13.68 1.13
C ARG A 76 -6.50 12.72 1.28
N LEU A 77 -6.36 11.76 0.36
CA LEU A 77 -5.27 10.78 0.41
C LEU A 77 -3.90 11.47 0.32
N ALA A 78 -3.74 12.46 -0.56
CA ALA A 78 -2.50 13.22 -0.66
C ALA A 78 -2.14 13.92 0.66
N GLN A 79 -3.11 14.54 1.34
CA GLN A 79 -2.89 15.20 2.63
C GLN A 79 -2.49 14.22 3.74
N GLU A 80 -3.14 13.05 3.80
CA GLU A 80 -2.81 12.01 4.78
C GLU A 80 -1.40 11.43 4.54
N VAL A 81 -1.03 11.20 3.27
CA VAL A 81 0.31 10.71 2.91
C VAL A 81 1.39 11.74 3.26
N LEU A 82 1.16 13.03 2.97
CA LEU A 82 2.10 14.09 3.34
C LEU A 82 2.26 14.15 4.86
N ARG A 83 1.15 14.15 5.60
CA ARG A 83 1.18 14.16 7.07
C ARG A 83 1.99 12.98 7.62
N PHE A 84 1.67 11.77 7.18
CA PHE A 84 2.38 10.55 7.59
C PHE A 84 3.88 10.57 7.29
N ALA A 85 4.29 11.20 6.19
CA ALA A 85 5.70 11.30 5.80
C ALA A 85 6.50 12.28 6.66
N PHE A 86 5.85 13.32 7.21
CA PHE A 86 6.50 14.38 7.99
C PHE A 86 6.31 14.28 9.51
N GLU A 87 5.46 13.37 9.98
CA GLU A 87 5.44 12.90 11.38
C GLU A 87 6.56 11.88 11.64
#